data_AF-A0A8S3U7V0-F1
#
_entry.id   AF-A0A8S3U7V0-F1
#
_cell.length_a   1.000
_cell.length_b   1.000
_cell.length_c   1.000
_cell.angle_alpha   90.00
_cell.angle_beta   90.00
_cell.angle_gamma   90.00
#
_symmetry.space_group_name_H-M   'P 1'
#
loop_
_entity.id
_entity.type
_entity.pdbx_description
1 polymer ?
#
loop_
_entity_poly.entity_id
_entity_poly.type
_entity_poly.pdbx_seq_one_letter_code
_entity_poly.pdbx_strand_id
1 'polypeptide(L)'
;MNVKTLGEYSDIYLRMDVALLSDIFERFRDISLRDYQLDPCYYYTTPGLSWSAMLKKTGVVLDLITDIDMLLFIEKGLRGGVSSIFHRYAKANNPYLIDDYDPSKETSYLGYFDANNLYGWAMSQQLFYGFLSWVNTEQEPTEVEINDACGSSTANNSKQKDVSITLL
;
A
#
# COMPACT_ATOMS: atom_id res chain seq x y z
N MET A 1 23.80 -27.21 -25.31
CA MET A 1 22.82 -27.11 -26.42
C MET A 1 23.58 -26.79 -27.69
N ASN A 2 23.32 -27.54 -28.77
CA ASN A 2 23.93 -27.29 -30.08
C ASN A 2 22.91 -26.52 -30.93
N VAL A 3 22.92 -25.19 -30.82
CA VAL A 3 21.98 -24.29 -31.50
C VAL A 3 22.66 -23.76 -32.75
N LYS A 4 22.05 -23.98 -33.92
CA LYS A 4 22.63 -23.65 -35.23
C LYS A 4 21.95 -22.47 -35.91
N THR A 5 20.71 -22.17 -35.55
CA THR A 5 19.96 -21.03 -36.11
C THR A 5 19.36 -20.17 -35.01
N LEU A 6 19.07 -18.90 -35.33
CA LEU A 6 18.38 -17.99 -34.42
C LEU A 6 16.95 -18.46 -34.08
N GLY A 7 16.30 -19.19 -34.99
CA GLY A 7 14.98 -19.79 -34.74
C GLY A 7 15.04 -20.87 -33.66
N GLU A 8 16.00 -21.80 -33.77
CA GLU A 8 16.21 -22.84 -32.76
C GLU A 8 16.53 -22.26 -31.38
N TYR A 9 17.29 -21.17 -31.33
CA TYR A 9 17.51 -20.41 -30.11
C TYR A 9 16.18 -19.90 -29.55
N SER A 10 15.41 -19.14 -30.34
CA SER A 10 14.13 -18.57 -29.92
C SER A 10 13.14 -19.62 -29.40
N ASP A 11 13.06 -20.78 -30.06
CA ASP A 11 12.17 -21.87 -29.65
C ASP A 11 12.54 -22.42 -28.27
N ILE A 12 13.84 -22.53 -27.97
CA ILE A 12 14.31 -22.98 -26.66
C ILE A 12 14.00 -21.94 -25.59
N TYR A 13 14.19 -20.65 -25.87
CA TYR A 13 13.85 -19.57 -24.93
C TYR A 13 12.36 -19.56 -24.60
N LEU A 14 11.50 -19.61 -25.63
CA LEU A 14 10.05 -19.63 -25.44
C LEU A 14 9.60 -20.86 -24.64
N ARG A 15 10.19 -22.04 -24.89
CA ARG A 15 9.89 -23.25 -24.10
C ARG A 15 10.31 -23.08 -22.65
N MET A 16 11.46 -22.47 -22.39
CA MET A 16 11.94 -22.20 -21.04
C MET A 16 11.03 -21.22 -20.31
N ASP A 17 10.63 -20.13 -20.95
CA ASP A 17 9.72 -19.12 -20.38
C ASP A 17 8.36 -19.73 -20.03
N VAL A 18 7.79 -20.53 -20.93
CA VAL A 18 6.52 -21.23 -20.68
C VAL A 18 6.67 -22.22 -19.54
N ALA A 19 7.73 -23.03 -19.53
CA ALA A 19 7.96 -24.02 -18.47
C ALA A 19 8.14 -23.37 -17.09
N LEU A 20 8.91 -22.28 -17.00
CA LEU A 20 9.13 -21.54 -15.75
C LEU A 20 7.83 -20.89 -15.28
N LEU A 21 7.06 -20.28 -16.18
CA LEU A 21 5.78 -19.68 -15.84
C LEU A 21 4.79 -20.73 -15.33
N SER A 22 4.71 -21.88 -16.00
CA SER A 22 3.85 -22.99 -15.58
C SER A 22 4.22 -23.50 -14.19
N ASP A 23 5.50 -23.79 -13.93
CA ASP A 23 5.97 -24.28 -12.63
C ASP A 23 5.66 -23.29 -11.48
N ILE A 24 5.97 -22.00 -11.69
CA ILE A 24 5.68 -20.95 -10.71
C ILE A 24 4.17 -20.81 -10.48
N PHE A 25 3.36 -20.88 -11.54
CA PHE A 25 1.92 -20.69 -11.42
C PHE A 25 1.22 -21.89 -10.77
N GLU A 26 1.63 -23.11 -11.09
CA GLU A 26 1.14 -24.32 -10.42
C GLU A 26 1.47 -24.27 -8.92
N ARG A 27 2.70 -23.89 -8.57
CA ARG A 27 3.09 -23.70 -7.17
C ARG A 27 2.28 -22.62 -6.48
N PHE A 28 2.03 -21.49 -7.14
CA PHE A 28 1.21 -20.41 -6.63
C PHE A 28 -0.25 -20.85 -6.39
N ARG A 29 -0.81 -21.65 -7.30
CA ARG A 29 -2.15 -22.25 -7.19
C ARG A 29 -2.25 -23.19 -5.99
N ASP A 30 -1.28 -24.09 -5.82
CA ASP A 30 -1.23 -25.01 -4.68
C ASP A 30 -1.21 -24.28 -3.34
N ILE A 31 -0.35 -23.25 -3.23
CA ILE A 31 -0.24 -22.42 -2.02
C ILE A 31 -1.56 -21.70 -1.76
N SER A 32 -2.16 -21.09 -2.79
CA SER A 32 -3.41 -20.33 -2.65
C SER A 32 -4.58 -21.21 -2.22
N LEU A 33 -4.71 -22.41 -2.80
CA LEU A 33 -5.73 -23.38 -2.42
C LEU A 33 -5.55 -23.89 -0.99
N ARG A 34 -4.30 -24.12 -0.57
CA ARG A 34 -4.00 -24.59 0.78
C ARG A 34 -4.24 -23.50 1.84
N ASP A 35 -3.78 -22.28 1.59
CA ASP A 35 -3.70 -21.24 2.62
C ASP A 35 -4.98 -20.36 2.65
N TYR A 36 -5.56 -20.07 1.48
CA TYR A 36 -6.77 -19.24 1.34
C TYR A 36 -8.01 -20.03 0.96
N GLN A 37 -7.86 -21.28 0.50
CA GLN A 37 -8.94 -22.07 -0.08
C GLN A 37 -9.65 -21.31 -1.21
N LEU A 38 -8.86 -20.58 -2.00
CA LEU A 38 -9.28 -19.82 -3.18
C LEU A 38 -8.34 -20.20 -4.32
N ASP A 39 -8.91 -20.44 -5.50
CA ASP A 39 -8.13 -20.75 -6.69
C ASP A 39 -7.79 -19.45 -7.44
N PRO A 40 -6.51 -19.10 -7.63
CA PRO A 40 -6.11 -17.93 -8.40
C PRO A 40 -6.65 -17.92 -9.83
N CYS A 41 -6.99 -19.07 -10.41
CA CYS A 41 -7.53 -19.16 -11.77
C CYS A 41 -8.91 -18.49 -11.93
N TYR A 42 -9.64 -18.23 -10.83
CA TYR A 42 -10.92 -17.51 -10.88
C TYR A 42 -10.79 -15.99 -10.76
N TYR A 43 -9.56 -15.47 -10.67
CA TYR A 43 -9.30 -14.04 -10.51
C TYR A 43 -8.49 -13.50 -11.69
N TYR A 44 -8.85 -12.31 -12.15
CA TYR A 44 -8.10 -11.64 -13.22
C TYR A 44 -6.70 -11.22 -12.77
N THR A 45 -6.52 -10.86 -11.50
CA THR A 45 -5.27 -10.34 -10.94
C THR A 45 -5.08 -10.76 -9.48
N THR A 46 -3.83 -10.73 -9.00
CA THR A 46 -3.49 -11.08 -7.62
C THR A 46 -4.12 -10.16 -6.56
N PRO A 47 -4.31 -8.84 -6.76
CA PRO A 47 -5.07 -8.02 -5.81
C PRO A 47 -6.51 -8.48 -5.63
N GLY A 48 -7.17 -8.97 -6.69
CA GLY A 48 -8.55 -9.50 -6.58
C GLY A 48 -8.63 -10.77 -5.74
N LEU A 49 -7.63 -11.67 -5.89
CA LEU A 49 -7.46 -12.83 -5.02
C LEU A 49 -7.22 -12.40 -3.57
N SER A 50 -6.26 -11.51 -3.33
CA SER A 50 -5.91 -11.03 -1.99
C SER A 50 -7.10 -10.35 -1.29
N TRP A 51 -7.87 -9.55 -2.03
CA TRP A 51 -9.10 -8.93 -1.54
C TRP A 51 -10.14 -9.97 -1.11
N SER A 52 -10.37 -10.98 -1.94
CA SER A 52 -11.32 -12.06 -1.62
C SER A 52 -10.83 -12.92 -0.46
N ALA A 53 -9.52 -13.18 -0.38
CA ALA A 53 -8.90 -13.88 0.75
C ALA A 53 -9.07 -13.10 2.05
N MET A 54 -8.90 -11.78 2.01
CA MET A 54 -9.15 -10.89 3.15
C MET A 54 -10.61 -10.98 3.61
N LEU A 55 -11.58 -10.78 2.70
CA LEU A 55 -13.02 -10.85 3.02
C LEU A 55 -13.41 -12.21 3.61
N LYS A 56 -12.91 -13.31 3.02
CA LYS A 56 -13.17 -14.67 3.50
C LYS A 56 -12.58 -14.92 4.90
N LYS A 57 -11.39 -14.38 5.17
CA LYS A 57 -10.69 -14.57 6.45
C LYS A 57 -11.30 -13.75 7.58
N THR A 58 -11.68 -12.50 7.30
CA THR A 58 -12.23 -11.58 8.31
C THR A 58 -13.74 -11.75 8.49
N GLY A 59 -14.45 -12.20 7.45
CA GLY A 59 -15.91 -12.26 7.45
C GLY A 59 -16.59 -10.89 7.50
N VAL A 60 -15.84 -9.81 7.27
CA VAL A 60 -16.38 -8.45 7.27
C VAL A 60 -17.37 -8.27 6.12
N VAL A 61 -18.50 -7.61 6.41
CA VAL A 61 -19.44 -7.14 5.40
C VAL A 61 -19.18 -5.66 5.19
N LEU A 62 -18.74 -5.31 3.99
CA LEU A 62 -18.48 -3.92 3.62
C LEU A 62 -19.75 -3.29 3.06
N ASP A 63 -20.04 -2.06 3.48
CA ASP A 63 -21.14 -1.30 2.90
C ASP A 63 -20.74 -0.73 1.53
N LEU A 64 -21.70 -0.73 0.61
CA LEU A 64 -21.54 -0.13 -0.70
C LEU A 64 -21.81 1.37 -0.63
N ILE A 65 -20.87 2.18 -1.11
CA ILE A 65 -21.07 3.62 -1.31
C ILE A 65 -22.04 3.81 -2.48
N THR A 66 -23.25 4.29 -2.17
CA THR A 66 -24.31 4.53 -3.17
C THR A 66 -24.41 5.99 -3.61
N ASP A 67 -23.90 6.93 -2.80
CA ASP A 67 -23.87 8.35 -3.10
C ASP A 67 -22.60 8.72 -3.89
N ILE A 68 -22.80 9.26 -5.10
CA ILE A 68 -21.71 9.68 -5.97
C ILE A 68 -20.91 10.85 -5.39
N ASP A 69 -21.56 11.78 -4.67
CA ASP A 69 -20.88 12.92 -4.08
C ASP A 69 -19.93 12.48 -2.96
N MET A 70 -20.32 11.43 -2.22
CA MET A 70 -19.50 10.83 -1.17
C MET A 70 -18.31 10.08 -1.75
N LEU A 71 -18.52 9.33 -2.84
CA LEU A 71 -17.43 8.66 -3.56
C LEU A 71 -16.40 9.69 -4.05
N LEU A 72 -16.85 10.75 -4.73
CA LEU A 72 -15.98 11.82 -5.24
C LEU A 72 -15.25 12.54 -4.10
N PHE A 73 -15.90 12.73 -2.94
CA PHE A 73 -15.27 13.31 -1.76
C PHE A 73 -14.12 12.43 -1.25
N ILE A 74 -14.34 11.12 -1.11
CA ILE A 74 -13.31 10.17 -0.67
C ILE A 74 -12.16 10.10 -1.67
N GLU A 75 -12.46 9.96 -2.96
CA GLU A 75 -11.45 9.91 -4.03
C GLU A 75 -10.59 11.17 -4.06
N LYS A 76 -11.19 12.35 -3.84
CA LYS A 76 -10.45 13.61 -3.73
C LYS A 76 -9.55 13.66 -2.49
N GLY A 77 -9.87 12.89 -1.45
CA GLY A 77 -9.06 12.74 -0.23
C GLY A 77 -7.88 11.76 -0.37
N LEU A 78 -7.92 10.82 -1.33
CA LEU A 78 -6.87 9.82 -1.50
C LEU A 78 -5.52 10.45 -1.87
N ARG A 79 -4.47 10.05 -1.16
CA ARG A 79 -3.08 10.47 -1.41
C ARG A 79 -2.19 9.24 -1.52
N GLY A 80 -1.17 9.33 -2.36
CA GLY A 80 -0.14 8.29 -2.49
C GLY A 80 0.91 8.38 -1.40
N GLY A 81 2.02 7.66 -1.59
CA GLY A 81 3.19 7.75 -0.72
C GLY A 81 3.82 9.15 -0.74
N VAL A 82 4.34 9.59 0.40
CA VAL A 82 5.07 10.85 0.53
C VAL A 82 6.49 10.66 -0.02
N SER A 83 6.87 11.48 -0.99
CA SER A 83 8.23 11.50 -1.56
C SER A 83 8.74 12.94 -1.59
N SER A 84 9.67 13.27 -0.70
CA SER A 84 10.15 14.63 -0.49
C SER A 84 11.67 14.68 -0.41
N ILE A 85 12.26 15.73 -1.00
CA ILE A 85 13.69 16.05 -0.90
C ILE A 85 13.82 17.34 -0.09
N PHE A 86 14.28 17.23 1.15
CA PHE A 86 14.47 18.40 2.04
C PHE A 86 15.82 19.10 1.80
N HIS A 87 16.84 18.35 1.41
CA HIS A 87 18.16 18.85 1.01
C HIS A 87 18.60 18.19 -0.30
N ARG A 88 18.96 19.01 -1.30
CA ARG A 88 19.34 18.54 -2.63
C ARG A 88 20.63 17.72 -2.64
N TYR A 89 21.55 18.02 -1.72
CA TYR A 89 22.83 17.33 -1.61
C TYR A 89 23.27 17.30 -0.15
N ALA A 90 23.66 16.12 0.32
CA ALA A 90 24.29 15.92 1.62
C ALA A 90 25.47 14.95 1.42
N LYS A 91 26.63 15.31 1.98
CA LYS A 91 27.84 14.46 2.00
C LYS A 91 28.23 14.26 3.45
N ALA A 92 28.29 13.01 3.89
CA ALA A 92 28.80 12.67 5.21
C ALA A 92 30.34 12.66 5.21
N ASN A 93 30.95 13.22 6.25
CA ASN A 93 32.38 13.14 6.51
C ASN A 93 32.67 11.88 7.35
N ASN A 94 32.82 10.75 6.68
CA ASN A 94 32.94 9.43 7.30
C ASN A 94 34.39 8.92 7.25
N PRO A 95 35.03 8.58 8.40
CA PRO A 95 36.39 8.03 8.46
C PRO A 95 36.62 6.75 7.65
N TYR A 96 35.57 5.98 7.36
CA TYR A 96 35.66 4.77 6.53
C TYR A 96 35.76 5.07 5.03
N LEU A 97 35.50 6.32 4.60
CA LEU A 97 35.62 6.77 3.21
C LEU A 97 36.98 7.47 3.03
N ILE A 98 38.03 6.66 2.92
CA ILE A 98 39.44 7.08 3.00
C ILE A 98 39.81 8.18 1.99
N ASP A 99 39.25 8.14 0.78
CA ASP A 99 39.59 9.10 -0.28
C ASP A 99 39.04 10.53 -0.05
N ASP A 100 38.01 10.66 0.78
CA ASP A 100 37.19 11.87 0.91
C ASP A 100 37.06 12.37 2.36
N TYR A 101 37.70 11.69 3.31
CA TYR A 101 37.64 12.03 4.73
C TYR A 101 38.55 13.20 5.07
N ASP A 102 37.99 14.19 5.77
CA ASP A 102 38.72 15.35 6.27
C ASP A 102 38.77 15.31 7.80
N PRO A 103 39.94 15.02 8.41
CA PRO A 103 40.09 14.99 9.87
C PRO A 103 39.85 16.33 10.56
N SER A 104 39.87 17.45 9.80
CA SER A 104 39.60 18.78 10.35
C SER A 104 38.10 19.09 10.51
N LYS A 105 37.23 18.30 9.84
CA LYS A 105 35.77 18.44 9.92
C LYS A 105 35.18 17.45 10.93
N GLU A 106 34.02 17.80 11.49
CA GLU A 106 33.28 16.89 12.35
C GLU A 106 32.90 15.60 11.60
N THR A 107 32.99 14.47 12.28
CA THR A 107 32.63 13.17 11.71
C THR A 107 31.12 13.05 11.61
N SER A 108 30.61 12.68 10.44
CA SER A 108 29.17 12.50 10.19
C SER A 108 28.89 11.27 9.34
N TYR A 109 27.66 10.76 9.41
CA TYR A 109 27.20 9.55 8.73
C TYR A 109 25.84 9.81 8.06
N LEU A 110 25.55 9.07 6.99
CA LEU A 110 24.22 9.01 6.40
C LEU A 110 23.51 7.75 6.88
N GLY A 111 22.34 7.90 7.49
CA GLY A 111 21.48 6.78 7.86
C GLY A 111 20.48 6.49 6.75
N TYR A 112 20.29 5.20 6.44
CA TYR A 112 19.18 4.72 5.62
C TYR A 112 18.23 3.91 6.49
N PHE A 113 16.98 4.35 6.53
CA PHE A 113 15.92 3.71 7.30
C PHE A 113 14.80 3.32 6.35
N ASP A 114 14.36 2.07 6.45
CA ASP A 114 13.23 1.55 5.68
C ASP A 114 12.25 0.85 6.62
N ALA A 115 10.96 1.07 6.39
CA ALA A 115 9.89 0.51 7.20
C ALA A 115 9.39 -0.80 6.57
N ASN A 116 9.67 -1.92 7.25
CA ASN A 116 9.22 -3.24 6.81
C ASN A 116 7.68 -3.32 6.79
N ASN A 117 7.10 -3.55 5.61
CA ASN A 117 5.66 -3.72 5.41
C ASN A 117 4.82 -2.54 5.96
N LEU A 118 5.20 -1.31 5.63
CA LEU A 118 4.52 -0.09 6.07
C LEU A 118 3.00 -0.12 5.85
N TYR A 119 2.55 -0.50 4.65
CA TYR A 119 1.12 -0.60 4.35
C TYR A 119 0.43 -1.72 5.12
N GLY A 120 1.08 -2.87 5.33
CA GLY A 120 0.49 -3.95 6.13
C GLY A 120 0.29 -3.54 7.60
N TRP A 121 1.23 -2.79 8.17
CA TRP A 121 1.07 -2.21 9.50
C TRP A 121 -0.07 -1.19 9.54
N ALA A 122 -0.15 -0.29 8.54
CA ALA A 122 -1.24 0.70 8.44
C ALA A 122 -2.61 0.03 8.27
N MET A 123 -2.70 -1.04 7.47
CA MET A 123 -3.92 -1.83 7.29
C MET A 123 -4.31 -2.66 8.52
N SER A 124 -3.42 -2.78 9.52
CA SER A 124 -3.74 -3.42 10.80
C SER A 124 -4.31 -2.42 11.82
N GLN A 125 -4.34 -1.12 11.48
CA GLN A 125 -5.02 -0.10 12.27
C GLN A 125 -6.52 -0.11 11.93
N GLN A 126 -7.29 0.68 12.67
CA GLN A 126 -8.72 0.84 12.43
C GLN A 126 -8.98 1.45 11.04
N LEU A 127 -9.84 0.78 10.27
CA LEU A 127 -10.24 1.21 8.92
C LEU A 127 -11.75 1.34 8.84
N PHE A 128 -12.22 2.23 7.97
CA PHE A 128 -13.66 2.33 7.71
C PHE A 128 -14.13 1.08 6.96
N TYR A 129 -15.28 0.55 7.36
CA TYR A 129 -15.90 -0.61 6.70
C TYR A 129 -17.36 -0.37 6.28
N GLY A 130 -18.01 0.69 6.80
CA GLY A 130 -19.36 1.06 6.40
C GLY A 130 -19.97 2.23 7.18
N PHE A 131 -21.29 2.38 7.01
CA PHE A 131 -22.16 3.36 7.68
C PHE A 131 -21.74 4.83 7.52
N LEU A 132 -21.31 5.19 6.31
CA LEU A 132 -20.94 6.56 5.98
C LEU A 132 -22.18 7.44 5.89
N SER A 133 -22.15 8.59 6.58
CA SER A 133 -23.22 9.59 6.50
C SER A 133 -22.67 11.01 6.51
N TRP A 134 -23.35 11.93 5.82
CA TRP A 134 -23.01 13.34 5.87
C TRP A 134 -23.36 13.94 7.23
N VAL A 135 -22.43 14.68 7.82
CA VAL A 135 -22.64 15.39 9.08
C VAL A 135 -22.97 16.85 8.78
N ASN A 136 -24.03 17.37 9.40
CA ASN A 136 -24.36 18.79 9.34
C ASN A 136 -23.48 19.56 10.33
N THR A 137 -22.57 20.36 9.82
CA THR A 137 -21.66 21.21 10.61
C THR A 137 -22.33 22.38 11.35
N GLU A 138 -23.65 22.53 11.25
CA GLU A 138 -24.42 23.55 12.00
C GLU A 138 -24.79 23.10 13.42
N GLN A 139 -24.64 21.82 13.73
CA GLN A 139 -24.70 21.30 15.10
C GLN A 139 -23.27 21.19 15.59
N GLU A 140 -22.93 21.80 16.74
CA GLU A 140 -21.63 21.57 17.39
C GLU A 140 -21.40 20.06 17.46
N PRO A 141 -20.18 19.57 17.15
CA PRO A 141 -19.89 18.15 17.22
C PRO A 141 -20.12 17.70 18.66
N THR A 142 -21.25 17.06 18.90
CA THR A 142 -21.45 16.24 20.09
C THR A 142 -20.39 15.16 19.97
N GLU A 143 -19.43 15.20 20.89
CA GLU A 143 -18.28 14.31 21.02
C GLU A 143 -18.36 13.12 20.06
N VAL A 144 -17.72 13.26 18.90
CA VAL A 144 -17.34 12.08 18.13
C VAL A 144 -16.42 11.35 19.10
N GLU A 145 -16.86 10.21 19.65
CA GLU A 145 -16.03 9.32 20.46
C GLU A 145 -14.89 8.80 19.58
N ILE A 146 -13.89 9.67 19.37
CA ILE A 146 -12.59 9.34 18.88
C ILE A 146 -11.86 8.84 20.13
N ASN A 147 -11.80 7.52 20.30
CA ASN A 147 -10.86 6.95 21.25
C ASN A 147 -9.45 7.27 20.75
N ASP A 148 -8.90 8.34 21.32
CA ASP A 148 -7.61 9.01 21.15
C ASP A 148 -6.53 8.33 20.28
N ALA A 149 -6.04 9.04 19.27
CA ALA A 149 -4.70 9.64 19.34
C ALA A 149 -4.38 10.60 18.17
N CYS A 150 -3.80 11.74 18.53
CA CYS A 150 -3.03 12.70 17.73
C CYS A 150 -3.78 13.94 17.20
N GLY A 151 -3.40 15.10 17.75
CA GLY A 151 -4.16 16.34 17.73
C GLY A 151 -3.84 17.35 16.62
N SER A 152 -4.74 18.35 16.64
CA SER A 152 -4.70 19.74 16.17
C SER A 152 -4.22 20.07 14.75
N SER A 153 -5.17 20.54 13.93
CA SER A 153 -4.94 21.71 13.07
C SER A 153 -6.20 22.55 12.90
N THR A 154 -6.01 23.86 13.09
CA THR A 154 -6.95 24.98 12.99
C THR A 154 -7.76 25.04 11.68
N ALA A 155 -9.08 25.24 11.81
CA ALA A 155 -10.03 25.32 10.71
C ALA A 155 -10.04 26.70 10.01
N ASN A 156 -10.01 26.70 8.67
CA ASN A 156 -10.33 27.84 7.83
C ASN A 156 -11.76 27.69 7.29
N ASN A 157 -12.55 28.75 7.44
CA ASN A 157 -13.95 28.86 7.02
C ASN A 157 -14.14 28.63 5.51
N SER A 158 -14.60 27.44 5.16
CA SER A 158 -15.42 27.17 3.98
C SER A 158 -16.48 26.17 4.40
N LYS A 159 -17.70 26.21 3.83
CA LYS A 159 -18.78 25.25 4.16
C LYS A 159 -18.29 23.83 3.88
N GLN A 160 -17.75 23.17 4.92
CA GLN A 160 -17.09 21.89 4.82
C GLN A 160 -18.13 20.84 5.20
N LYS A 161 -18.53 19.99 4.24
CA LYS A 161 -19.34 18.83 4.54
C LYS A 161 -18.41 17.77 5.11
N ASP A 162 -18.60 17.41 6.36
CA ASP A 162 -17.84 16.33 7.01
C ASP A 162 -18.62 15.01 6.91
N VAL A 163 -17.92 13.88 6.97
CA VAL A 163 -18.49 12.53 6.84
C VAL A 163 -18.25 11.77 8.15
N SER A 164 -19.30 11.20 8.74
CA SER A 164 -19.19 10.28 9.88
C SER A 164 -18.76 8.89 9.38
N ILE A 165 -17.90 8.22 10.13
CA ILE A 165 -17.38 6.89 9.78
C ILE A 165 -17.53 5.93 10.96
N THR A 166 -17.78 4.65 10.66
CA THR A 166 -17.63 3.56 11.64
C THR A 166 -16.37 2.77 11.31
N LEU A 167 -15.56 2.51 12.35
CA LEU A 167 -14.24 1.90 12.26
C LEU A 167 -14.26 0.43 12.70
N LEU A 168 -13.44 -0.39 12.04
CA LEU A 168 -13.19 -1.80 12.34
C LEU A 168 -12.16 -1.95 13.46
#